data_AF-A0A7L3HR94-F1
#
_entry.id   AF-A0A7L3HR94-F1
#
_cell.length_a   1.000
_cell.length_b   1.000
_cell.length_c   1.000
_cell.angle_alpha   90.00
_cell.angle_beta   90.00
_cell.angle_gamma   90.00
#
_symmetry.space_group_name_H-M   'P 1'
#
loop_
_entity.id
_entity.type
_entity.pdbx_description
1 polymer ?
#
loop_
_entity_poly.entity_id
_entity_poly.type
_entity_poly.pdbx_seq_one_letter_code
_entity_poly.pdbx_strand_id
1 'polypeptide(L)'
;GTFTIRLLQTTTFQNTSLVDTEGLGLLEDIELGSLDKHTWSIRFYQPWVHPALPRSDWDTIENLLKIYLQQFSHLINEGAMQRDVPYPFVTQCMAGCEIYPNRTSRAFAYVGYNGQDFLSFDTENATWTLSQDTNLSRYVWSLLQNYTALSELVEVLFNDTCVDDMEVLLHYGRAALERQELPVATVFARTPSLDQLLLVCHITGFYPRPISVAWLQDGQEVPPGPALNTSSILPNADLTYQLHSVLAVAPHDGHSYVCRVHHCSLGTRSLLIPWGNSEVVLITGLMAGLLAAMAIAAMSV
;
A
#
# COMPACT_ATOMS: atom_id res chain seq x y z
N GLY A 1 2.44 2.59 -18.65
CA GLY A 1 1.14 2.19 -18.08
C GLY A 1 0.37 3.43 -17.73
N THR A 2 -0.72 3.30 -16.98
CA THR A 2 -1.26 4.43 -16.22
C THR A 2 -0.42 4.57 -14.94
N PHE A 3 -0.08 5.80 -14.56
CA PHE A 3 0.62 6.09 -13.31
C PHE A 3 -0.12 7.15 -12.50
N THR A 4 -0.09 7.03 -11.18
CA THR A 4 -0.86 7.87 -10.27
C THR A 4 0.04 8.45 -9.20
N ILE A 5 0.01 9.77 -9.04
CA ILE A 5 0.56 10.44 -7.86
C ILE A 5 -0.57 10.91 -6.97
N ARG A 6 -0.39 10.76 -5.65
CA ARG A 6 -1.38 11.12 -4.63
C ARG A 6 -0.70 11.86 -3.50
N LEU A 7 -1.28 12.97 -3.09
CA LEU A 7 -1.02 13.60 -1.81
C LEU A 7 -2.20 13.27 -0.88
N LEU A 8 -1.87 12.71 0.27
CA LEU A 8 -2.80 12.41 1.34
C LEU A 8 -2.54 13.38 2.48
N GLN A 9 -3.61 13.95 3.02
CA GLN A 9 -3.59 14.77 4.21
C GLN A 9 -4.61 14.21 5.19
N THR A 10 -4.20 14.04 6.44
CA THR A 10 -5.12 13.77 7.55
C THR A 10 -4.95 14.86 8.58
N THR A 11 -6.04 15.55 8.89
CA THR A 11 -6.04 16.63 9.88
C THR A 11 -7.01 16.28 11.00
N THR A 12 -6.50 16.23 12.23
CA THR A 12 -7.28 15.96 13.43
C THR A 12 -7.47 17.25 14.21
N PHE A 13 -8.73 17.64 14.37
CA PHE A 13 -9.12 18.79 15.17
C PHE A 13 -9.49 18.28 16.56
N GLN A 14 -8.59 18.44 17.53
CA GLN A 14 -8.80 17.98 18.90
C GLN A 14 -9.71 18.94 19.68
N ASN A 15 -9.54 20.24 19.44
CA ASN A 15 -10.37 21.32 19.94
C ASN A 15 -10.11 22.57 19.08
N THR A 16 -10.66 23.72 19.49
CA THR A 16 -10.57 24.98 18.76
C THR A 16 -9.17 25.56 18.63
N SER A 17 -8.17 25.04 19.34
CA SER A 17 -6.79 25.57 19.34
C SER A 17 -5.73 24.51 19.01
N LEU A 18 -6.08 23.23 19.05
CA LEU A 18 -5.17 22.12 18.81
C LEU A 18 -5.60 21.36 17.56
N VAL A 19 -4.82 21.56 16.50
CA VAL A 19 -4.97 20.91 15.20
C VAL A 19 -3.67 20.20 14.87
N ASP A 20 -3.77 18.90 14.58
CA ASP A 20 -2.63 18.09 14.15
C ASP A 20 -2.82 17.69 12.69
N THR A 21 -1.77 17.82 11.89
CA THR A 21 -1.84 17.58 10.45
C THR A 21 -0.69 16.69 10.01
N GLU A 22 -1.04 15.59 9.36
CA GLU A 22 -0.12 14.67 8.72
C GLU A 22 -0.32 14.74 7.20
N GLY A 23 0.79 14.65 6.46
CA GLY A 23 0.77 14.62 5.00
C GLY A 23 1.70 13.54 4.46
N LEU A 24 1.29 12.85 3.41
CA LEU A 24 2.03 11.78 2.74
C LEU A 24 1.89 11.90 1.22
N GLY A 25 3.01 11.89 0.50
CA GLY A 25 3.04 11.82 -0.97
C GLY A 25 3.36 10.41 -1.45
N LEU A 26 2.61 9.92 -2.43
CA LEU A 26 2.76 8.58 -3.02
C LEU A 26 2.84 8.67 -4.54
N LEU A 27 3.75 7.90 -5.15
CA LEU A 27 3.71 7.52 -6.56
C LEU A 27 3.36 6.04 -6.63
N GLU A 28 2.16 5.71 -7.11
CA GLU A 28 1.58 4.38 -6.96
C GLU A 28 1.53 3.94 -5.49
N ASP A 29 2.30 2.92 -5.13
CA ASP A 29 2.48 2.40 -3.77
C ASP A 29 3.79 2.83 -3.12
N ILE A 30 4.58 3.68 -3.78
CA ILE A 30 5.87 4.17 -3.30
C ILE A 30 5.66 5.48 -2.54
N GLU A 31 5.94 5.46 -1.24
CA GLU A 31 5.97 6.66 -0.41
C GLU A 31 7.16 7.55 -0.82
N LEU A 32 6.86 8.73 -1.36
CA LEU A 32 7.84 9.73 -1.81
C LEU A 32 8.40 10.53 -0.63
N GLY A 33 7.54 10.85 0.34
CA GLY A 33 7.88 11.65 1.51
C GLY A 33 6.66 12.07 2.31
N SER A 34 6.90 12.68 3.47
CA SER A 34 5.86 13.15 4.39
C SER A 34 6.09 14.57 4.85
N LEU A 35 5.08 15.19 5.47
CA LEU A 35 5.24 16.49 6.11
C LEU A 35 5.80 16.35 7.52
N ASP A 36 6.76 17.21 7.86
CA ASP A 36 7.18 17.42 9.23
C ASP A 36 6.00 17.96 10.07
N LYS A 37 5.67 17.27 11.16
CA LYS A 37 4.50 17.60 12.00
C LYS A 37 4.49 19.02 12.60
N HIS A 38 5.63 19.69 12.74
CA HIS A 38 5.69 21.01 13.38
C HIS A 38 5.92 22.13 12.37
N THR A 39 6.70 21.87 11.32
CA THR A 39 7.13 22.88 10.35
C THR A 39 6.41 22.75 9.02
N TRP A 40 5.74 21.63 8.75
CA TRP A 40 5.19 21.25 7.44
C TRP A 40 6.20 21.30 6.31
N SER A 41 7.48 21.09 6.62
CA SER A 41 8.53 20.96 5.61
C SER A 41 8.54 19.52 5.07
N ILE A 42 8.87 19.35 3.79
CA ILE A 42 8.81 18.03 3.13
C ILE A 42 10.01 17.19 3.56
N ARG A 43 9.74 16.00 4.09
CA ARG A 43 10.73 14.97 4.41
C ARG A 43 10.69 13.91 3.31
N PHE A 44 11.67 13.92 2.42
CA PHE A 44 11.79 12.95 1.34
C PHE A 44 12.25 11.58 1.87
N TYR A 45 11.56 10.52 1.47
CA TYR A 45 11.91 9.14 1.84
C TYR A 45 12.75 8.47 0.77
N GLN A 46 12.45 8.74 -0.50
CA GLN A 46 13.19 8.17 -1.62
C GLN A 46 14.35 9.09 -2.01
N PRO A 47 15.57 8.55 -2.18
CA PRO A 47 16.76 9.35 -2.48
C PRO A 47 16.70 10.02 -3.86
N TRP A 48 15.85 9.53 -4.76
CA TRP A 48 15.69 10.03 -6.12
C TRP A 48 14.62 11.12 -6.27
N VAL A 49 13.79 11.36 -5.25
CA VAL A 49 12.70 12.35 -5.35
C VAL A 49 13.23 13.78 -5.28
N HIS A 50 13.99 14.13 -4.24
CA HIS A 50 14.51 15.50 -4.10
C HIS A 50 15.36 15.94 -5.32
N PRO A 51 16.24 15.10 -5.91
CA PRO A 51 16.97 15.46 -7.13
C PRO A 51 16.13 15.53 -8.41
N ALA A 52 14.90 15.01 -8.41
CA ALA A 52 14.06 14.97 -9.61
C ALA A 52 13.65 16.37 -10.06
N LEU A 53 13.34 17.27 -9.13
CA LEU A 53 12.98 18.65 -9.44
C LEU A 53 14.05 19.65 -8.96
N PRO A 54 14.18 20.81 -9.64
CA PRO A 54 14.97 21.92 -9.14
C PRO A 54 14.57 22.32 -7.71
N ARG A 55 15.55 22.79 -6.92
CA ARG A 55 15.31 23.25 -5.55
C ARG A 55 14.27 24.37 -5.48
N SER A 56 14.26 25.28 -6.45
CA SER A 56 13.27 26.37 -6.55
C SER A 56 11.84 25.84 -6.65
N ASP A 57 11.66 24.70 -7.29
CA ASP A 57 10.35 24.13 -7.57
C ASP A 57 9.85 23.42 -6.31
N TRP A 58 10.74 22.70 -5.61
CA TRP A 58 10.45 22.20 -4.26
C TRP A 58 10.14 23.31 -3.26
N ASP A 59 10.90 24.41 -3.25
CA ASP A 59 10.65 25.56 -2.39
C ASP A 59 9.25 26.17 -2.71
N THR A 60 8.87 26.20 -3.99
CA THR A 60 7.55 26.68 -4.43
C THR A 60 6.43 25.75 -3.96
N ILE A 61 6.57 24.44 -4.18
CA ILE A 61 5.60 23.41 -3.75
C ILE A 61 5.43 23.46 -2.22
N GLU A 62 6.53 23.51 -1.47
CA GLU A 62 6.48 23.55 -0.01
C GLU A 62 5.78 24.81 0.50
N ASN A 63 6.05 25.97 -0.09
CA ASN A 63 5.38 27.22 0.28
C ASN A 63 3.87 27.18 -0.03
N LEU A 64 3.49 26.65 -1.20
CA LEU A 64 2.07 26.47 -1.56
C LEU A 64 1.37 25.54 -0.57
N LEU A 65 1.97 24.41 -0.22
CA LEU A 65 1.44 23.47 0.77
C LEU A 65 1.29 24.14 2.14
N LYS A 66 2.30 24.90 2.61
CA LYS A 66 2.23 25.62 3.89
C LYS A 66 1.11 26.64 3.94
N ILE A 67 0.96 27.45 2.89
CA ILE A 67 -0.13 28.45 2.79
C ILE A 67 -1.48 27.74 2.81
N TYR A 68 -1.62 26.69 2.00
CA TYR A 68 -2.83 25.88 1.95
C TYR A 68 -3.20 25.29 3.32
N LEU A 69 -2.26 24.65 4.02
CA LEU A 69 -2.51 24.04 5.32
C LEU A 69 -2.92 25.06 6.38
N GLN A 70 -2.28 26.24 6.40
CA GLN A 70 -2.66 27.33 7.30
C GLN A 70 -4.11 27.77 7.07
N GLN A 71 -4.46 28.04 5.81
CA GLN A 71 -5.79 28.50 5.44
C GLN A 71 -6.84 27.41 5.68
N PHE A 72 -6.52 26.16 5.37
CA PHE A 72 -7.39 25.01 5.57
C PHE A 72 -7.72 24.84 7.06
N SER A 73 -6.71 24.75 7.93
CA SER A 73 -6.94 24.57 9.37
C SER A 73 -7.77 25.73 9.95
N HIS A 74 -7.51 26.96 9.53
CA HIS A 74 -8.27 28.12 9.98
C HIS A 74 -9.74 28.04 9.54
N LEU A 75 -9.99 27.84 8.25
CA LEU A 75 -11.34 27.79 7.67
C LEU A 75 -12.19 26.68 8.28
N ILE A 76 -11.63 25.47 8.41
CA ILE A 76 -12.36 24.33 8.94
C ILE A 76 -12.69 24.53 10.43
N ASN A 77 -11.76 25.08 11.21
CA ASN A 77 -11.98 25.34 12.63
C ASN A 77 -13.04 26.43 12.85
N GLU A 78 -13.01 27.51 12.07
CA GLU A 78 -14.07 28.53 12.09
C GLU A 78 -15.43 27.96 11.70
N GLY A 79 -15.50 27.18 10.62
CA GLY A 79 -16.74 26.54 10.18
C GLY A 79 -17.29 25.54 11.20
N ALA A 80 -16.41 24.78 11.85
CA ALA A 80 -16.78 23.85 12.91
C ALA A 80 -17.37 24.58 14.13
N MET A 81 -16.80 25.72 14.54
CA MET A 81 -17.37 26.55 15.61
C MET A 81 -18.73 27.15 15.22
N GLN A 82 -18.88 27.64 14.00
CA GLN A 82 -20.14 28.23 13.52
C GLN A 82 -21.28 27.22 13.41
N ARG A 83 -20.95 25.93 13.27
CA ARG A 83 -21.92 24.84 13.07
C ARG A 83 -22.00 23.87 14.25
N ASP A 84 -21.43 24.24 15.39
CA ASP A 84 -21.41 23.43 16.62
C ASP A 84 -20.97 21.97 16.36
N VAL A 85 -19.97 21.79 15.50
CA VAL A 85 -19.42 20.46 15.19
C VAL A 85 -18.70 19.93 16.44
N PRO A 86 -19.03 18.71 16.90
CA PRO A 86 -18.39 18.14 18.08
C PRO A 86 -16.94 17.77 17.81
N TYR A 87 -16.06 18.18 18.73
CA TYR A 87 -14.66 17.76 18.76
C TYR A 87 -14.49 16.49 19.61
N PRO A 88 -13.49 15.64 19.34
CA PRO A 88 -12.59 15.73 18.19
C PRO A 88 -13.27 15.27 16.90
N PHE A 89 -12.81 15.79 15.77
CA PHE A 89 -13.18 15.27 14.45
C PHE A 89 -11.96 15.22 13.54
N VAL A 90 -12.07 14.40 12.50
CA VAL A 90 -11.01 14.17 11.52
C VAL A 90 -11.50 14.56 10.13
N THR A 91 -10.66 15.30 9.43
CA THR A 91 -10.82 15.57 8.00
C THR A 91 -9.68 14.92 7.25
N GLN A 92 -9.98 14.34 6.09
CA GLN A 92 -9.00 13.71 5.22
C GLN A 92 -9.13 14.33 3.84
N CYS A 93 -8.02 14.76 3.26
CA CYS A 93 -7.97 15.26 1.89
C CYS A 93 -7.06 14.36 1.07
N MET A 94 -7.52 13.95 -0.11
CA MET A 94 -6.71 13.24 -1.09
C MET A 94 -6.76 14.03 -2.37
N ALA A 95 -5.62 14.44 -2.91
CA ALA A 95 -5.54 15.10 -4.21
C ALA A 95 -4.39 14.51 -5.02
N GLY A 96 -4.49 14.55 -6.34
CA GLY A 96 -3.46 13.97 -7.18
C GLY A 96 -3.82 14.01 -8.65
N CYS A 97 -3.03 13.29 -9.44
CA CYS A 97 -3.32 13.09 -10.84
C CYS A 97 -2.93 11.70 -11.33
N GLU A 98 -3.65 11.24 -12.34
CA GLU A 98 -3.35 10.05 -13.13
C GLU A 98 -2.81 10.48 -14.49
N ILE A 99 -1.75 9.82 -14.97
CA ILE A 99 -1.25 9.95 -16.34
C ILE A 99 -1.51 8.66 -17.09
N TYR A 100 -2.18 8.79 -18.22
CA TYR A 100 -2.51 7.67 -19.09
C TYR A 100 -1.41 7.43 -20.15
N PRO A 101 -1.38 6.25 -20.79
CA PRO A 101 -0.36 5.92 -21.80
C PRO A 101 -0.30 6.88 -23.00
N ASN A 102 -1.40 7.56 -23.32
CA ASN A 102 -1.51 8.58 -24.37
C ASN A 102 -1.04 9.97 -23.91
N ARG A 103 -0.41 10.09 -22.73
CA ARG A 103 0.03 11.34 -22.09
C ARG A 103 -1.07 12.33 -21.73
N THR A 104 -2.34 11.94 -21.77
CA THR A 104 -3.39 12.74 -21.13
C THR A 104 -3.34 12.51 -19.62
N SER A 105 -3.59 13.56 -18.84
CA SER A 105 -3.72 13.48 -17.40
C SER A 105 -5.17 13.68 -16.95
N ARG A 106 -5.46 13.21 -15.75
CA ARG A 106 -6.69 13.52 -15.02
C ARG A 106 -6.34 13.85 -13.58
N ALA A 107 -6.62 15.07 -13.16
CA ALA A 107 -6.55 15.45 -11.75
C ALA A 107 -7.75 14.87 -10.98
N PHE A 108 -7.62 14.74 -9.67
CA PHE A 108 -8.71 14.41 -8.78
C PHE A 108 -8.48 15.04 -7.41
N ALA A 109 -9.57 15.32 -6.69
CA ALA A 109 -9.52 15.63 -5.27
C ALA A 109 -10.76 15.11 -4.54
N TYR A 110 -10.54 14.62 -3.32
CA TYR A 110 -11.54 14.03 -2.44
C TYR A 110 -11.38 14.58 -1.03
N VAL A 111 -12.50 14.77 -0.35
CA VAL A 111 -12.58 15.16 1.06
C VAL A 111 -13.39 14.10 1.79
N GLY A 112 -12.84 13.60 2.89
CA GLY A 112 -13.49 12.72 3.85
C GLY A 112 -13.67 13.40 5.20
N TYR A 113 -14.75 13.04 5.89
CA TYR A 113 -15.07 13.52 7.24
C TYR A 113 -15.35 12.32 8.15
N ASN A 114 -14.60 12.20 9.24
CA ASN A 114 -14.67 11.06 10.18
C ASN A 114 -14.65 9.69 9.47
N GLY A 115 -13.79 9.56 8.45
CA GLY A 115 -13.60 8.32 7.70
C GLY A 115 -14.72 8.00 6.70
N GLN A 116 -15.60 8.95 6.38
CA GLN A 116 -16.65 8.81 5.37
C GLN A 116 -16.46 9.79 4.22
N ASP A 117 -16.80 9.37 3.00
CA ASP A 117 -16.78 10.24 1.83
C ASP A 117 -17.67 11.46 2.04
N PHE A 118 -17.16 12.66 1.77
CA PHE A 118 -17.82 13.91 2.10
C PHE A 118 -18.05 14.79 0.87
N LEU A 119 -16.99 15.14 0.14
CA LEU A 119 -17.05 15.83 -1.15
C LEU A 119 -16.01 15.29 -2.13
N SER A 120 -16.25 15.49 -3.42
CA SER A 120 -15.25 15.28 -4.48
C SER A 120 -15.21 16.46 -5.45
N PHE A 121 -14.03 16.79 -5.94
CA PHE A 121 -13.83 17.86 -6.92
C PHE A 121 -14.04 17.31 -8.33
N ASP A 122 -15.00 17.88 -9.04
CA ASP A 122 -15.18 17.71 -10.47
C ASP A 122 -14.20 18.65 -11.19
N THR A 123 -13.12 18.06 -11.68
CA THR A 123 -12.06 18.77 -12.38
C THR A 123 -12.47 19.26 -13.77
N GLU A 124 -13.49 18.68 -14.40
CA GLU A 124 -13.95 19.11 -15.72
C GLU A 124 -14.73 20.43 -15.62
N ASN A 125 -15.56 20.55 -14.58
CA ASN A 125 -16.39 21.72 -14.34
C ASN A 125 -15.79 22.69 -13.31
N ALA A 126 -14.62 22.36 -12.74
CA ALA A 126 -13.98 23.09 -11.65
C ALA A 126 -14.93 23.36 -10.46
N THR A 127 -15.72 22.36 -10.07
CA THR A 127 -16.71 22.49 -9.00
C THR A 127 -16.66 21.35 -8.00
N TRP A 128 -17.04 21.64 -6.74
CA TRP A 128 -17.21 20.60 -5.74
C TRP A 128 -18.54 19.88 -5.91
N THR A 129 -18.55 18.59 -5.62
CA THR A 129 -19.76 17.74 -5.65
C THR A 129 -19.93 17.07 -4.30
N LEU A 130 -21.19 16.89 -3.89
CA LEU A 130 -21.53 16.28 -2.61
C LEU A 130 -21.51 14.75 -2.74
N SER A 131 -20.72 14.08 -1.91
CA SER A 131 -20.80 12.62 -1.76
C SER A 131 -21.90 12.22 -0.77
N GLN A 132 -22.23 13.12 0.17
CA GLN A 132 -23.34 12.98 1.10
C GLN A 132 -24.14 14.29 1.17
N ASP A 133 -25.46 14.19 1.20
CA ASP A 133 -26.36 15.34 1.34
C ASP A 133 -26.78 15.54 2.81
N THR A 134 -25.98 16.31 3.55
CA THR A 134 -26.23 16.69 4.93
C THR A 134 -26.19 18.21 5.08
N ASN A 135 -26.72 18.73 6.18
CA ASN A 135 -26.65 20.17 6.46
C ASN A 135 -25.20 20.67 6.58
N LEU A 136 -24.29 19.83 7.09
CA LEU A 136 -22.87 20.17 7.23
C LEU A 136 -22.16 20.13 5.86
N SER A 137 -22.38 19.08 5.06
CA SER A 137 -21.77 18.96 3.74
C SER A 137 -22.23 20.06 2.79
N ARG A 138 -23.52 20.45 2.78
CA ARG A 138 -24.02 21.61 2.02
C ARG A 138 -23.36 22.92 2.42
N TYR A 139 -23.11 23.11 3.71
CA TYR A 139 -22.42 24.30 4.20
C TYR A 139 -20.97 24.32 3.74
N VAL A 140 -20.24 23.23 3.93
CA VAL A 140 -18.83 23.13 3.50
C VAL A 140 -18.73 23.27 1.97
N TRP A 141 -19.63 22.66 1.22
CA TRP A 141 -19.74 22.84 -0.23
C TRP A 141 -19.88 24.31 -0.62
N SER A 142 -20.79 25.06 0.05
CA SER A 142 -20.96 26.50 -0.19
C SER A 142 -19.73 27.33 0.22
N LEU A 143 -19.00 26.90 1.25
CA LEU A 143 -17.76 27.54 1.67
C LEU A 143 -16.66 27.33 0.62
N LEU A 144 -16.47 26.09 0.15
CA LEU A 144 -15.47 25.75 -0.86
C LEU A 144 -15.75 26.39 -2.23
N GLN A 145 -17.00 26.75 -2.50
CA GLN A 145 -17.34 27.55 -3.68
C GLN A 145 -16.84 28.99 -3.60
N ASN A 146 -16.68 29.54 -2.39
CA ASN A 146 -16.19 30.91 -2.16
C ASN A 146 -14.69 30.95 -1.78
N TYR A 147 -14.17 29.89 -1.17
CA TYR A 147 -12.77 29.74 -0.77
C TYR A 147 -12.07 28.72 -1.68
N THR A 148 -11.30 29.23 -2.63
CA THR A 148 -10.74 28.48 -3.74
C THR A 148 -9.38 27.85 -3.46
N ALA A 149 -8.77 28.03 -2.27
CA ALA A 149 -7.40 27.59 -1.99
C ALA A 149 -7.11 26.11 -2.29
N LEU A 150 -8.03 25.20 -1.96
CA LEU A 150 -7.89 23.77 -2.30
C LEU A 150 -8.03 23.52 -3.80
N SER A 151 -8.99 24.19 -4.44
CA SER A 151 -9.20 24.11 -5.90
C SER A 151 -8.00 24.66 -6.66
N GLU A 152 -7.47 25.81 -6.25
CA GLU A 152 -6.27 26.44 -6.82
C GLU A 152 -5.04 25.55 -6.67
N LEU A 153 -4.85 24.92 -5.50
CA LEU A 153 -3.77 23.95 -5.30
C LEU A 153 -3.89 22.77 -6.27
N VAL A 154 -5.10 22.24 -6.45
CA VAL A 154 -5.37 21.11 -7.37
C VAL A 154 -5.13 21.53 -8.82
N GLU A 155 -5.58 22.71 -9.23
CA GLU A 155 -5.38 23.22 -10.58
C GLU A 155 -3.88 23.42 -10.88
N VAL A 156 -3.16 24.13 -10.00
CA VAL A 156 -1.74 24.45 -10.20
C VAL A 156 -0.86 23.20 -10.17
N LEU A 157 -1.03 22.32 -9.18
CA LEU A 157 -0.16 21.15 -9.00
C LEU A 157 -0.54 19.94 -9.86
N PHE A 158 -1.84 19.74 -10.13
CA PHE A 158 -2.30 18.50 -10.74
C PHE A 158 -2.93 18.66 -12.11
N ASN A 159 -3.37 19.86 -12.50
CA ASN A 159 -3.88 20.10 -13.84
C ASN A 159 -2.77 20.62 -14.77
N ASP A 160 -2.04 21.64 -14.35
CA ASP A 160 -1.06 22.33 -15.21
C ASP A 160 0.29 21.61 -15.29
N THR A 161 0.80 21.17 -14.14
CA THR A 161 2.20 20.70 -13.99
C THR A 161 2.33 19.19 -13.85
N CYS A 162 1.20 18.47 -13.65
CA CYS A 162 1.20 17.03 -13.40
C CYS A 162 1.99 16.25 -14.44
N VAL A 163 1.75 16.49 -15.74
CA VAL A 163 2.41 15.72 -16.80
C VAL A 163 3.91 15.92 -16.76
N ASP A 164 4.36 17.16 -16.65
CA ASP A 164 5.78 17.52 -16.68
C ASP A 164 6.51 16.97 -15.45
N ASP A 165 5.99 17.23 -14.24
CA ASP A 165 6.63 16.79 -12.99
C ASP A 165 6.65 15.26 -12.87
N MET A 166 5.55 14.60 -13.27
CA MET A 166 5.49 13.14 -13.27
C MET A 166 6.40 12.52 -14.30
N GLU A 167 6.56 13.08 -15.50
CA GLU A 167 7.51 12.54 -16.48
C GLU A 167 8.93 12.52 -15.90
N VAL A 168 9.31 13.56 -15.15
CA VAL A 168 10.61 13.63 -14.47
C VAL A 168 10.69 12.66 -13.29
N LEU A 169 9.67 12.61 -12.43
CA LEU A 169 9.62 11.65 -11.31
C LEU A 169 9.65 10.19 -11.78
N LEU A 170 8.94 9.85 -12.85
CA LEU A 170 8.95 8.52 -13.46
C LEU A 170 10.33 8.19 -14.05
N HIS A 171 11.04 9.19 -14.59
CA HIS A 171 12.41 9.00 -15.09
C HIS A 171 13.38 8.67 -13.94
N TYR A 172 13.40 9.49 -12.88
CA TYR A 172 14.28 9.31 -11.72
C TYR A 172 13.91 8.07 -10.89
N GLY A 173 12.61 7.80 -10.75
CA GLY A 173 12.05 6.69 -9.99
C GLY A 173 11.99 5.37 -10.75
N ARG A 174 12.45 5.30 -12.01
CA ARG A 174 12.38 4.10 -12.86
C ARG A 174 12.83 2.84 -12.14
N ALA A 175 13.99 2.88 -11.50
CA ALA A 175 14.55 1.72 -10.81
C ALA A 175 13.68 1.23 -9.65
N ALA A 176 12.98 2.14 -8.95
CA ALA A 176 12.06 1.80 -7.88
C ALA A 176 10.74 1.24 -8.41
N LEU A 177 10.21 1.82 -9.48
CA LEU A 177 8.96 1.40 -10.14
C LEU A 177 9.09 0.04 -10.86
N GLU A 178 10.25 -0.20 -11.48
CA GLU A 178 10.58 -1.45 -12.16
C GLU A 178 11.17 -2.50 -11.20
N ARG A 179 11.34 -2.17 -9.91
CA ARG A 179 11.86 -3.09 -8.89
C ARG A 179 10.99 -4.34 -8.83
N GLN A 180 11.65 -5.48 -8.72
CA GLN A 180 11.01 -6.77 -8.57
C GLN A 180 11.71 -7.57 -7.48
N GLU A 181 10.96 -7.95 -6.45
CA GLU A 181 11.44 -8.80 -5.37
C GLU A 181 10.76 -10.17 -5.48
N LEU A 182 11.54 -11.23 -5.24
CA LEU A 182 11.05 -12.61 -5.36
C LEU A 182 10.24 -13.00 -4.12
N PRO A 183 9.04 -13.57 -4.29
CA PRO A 183 8.30 -14.13 -3.16
C PRO A 183 9.10 -15.26 -2.50
N VAL A 184 9.14 -15.25 -1.18
CA VAL A 184 9.51 -16.40 -0.36
C VAL A 184 8.23 -17.01 0.19
N ALA A 185 8.07 -18.31 0.03
CA ALA A 185 6.87 -19.00 0.46
C ALA A 185 7.21 -20.24 1.30
N THR A 186 6.45 -20.45 2.36
CA THR A 186 6.56 -21.62 3.25
C THR A 186 5.18 -22.23 3.45
N VAL A 187 5.12 -23.56 3.53
CA VAL A 187 3.89 -24.28 3.84
C VAL A 187 4.06 -25.04 5.16
N PHE A 188 3.14 -24.81 6.08
CA PHE A 188 3.09 -25.49 7.38
C PHE A 188 1.64 -25.83 7.76
N ALA A 189 1.46 -26.70 8.75
CA ALA A 189 0.13 -27.07 9.24
C ALA A 189 -0.22 -26.42 10.57
N ARG A 190 -1.51 -26.18 10.78
CA ARG A 190 -2.12 -25.91 12.08
C ARG A 190 -3.24 -26.92 12.32
N THR A 191 -3.29 -27.47 13.54
CA THR A 191 -4.28 -28.48 13.94
C THR A 191 -5.13 -27.94 15.08
N PRO A 192 -6.20 -27.17 14.79
CA PRO A 192 -7.08 -26.62 15.82
C PRO A 192 -7.90 -27.68 16.57
N SER A 193 -8.14 -28.84 15.97
CA SER A 193 -8.77 -30.01 16.58
C SER A 193 -8.24 -31.31 15.97
N LEU A 194 -8.62 -32.47 16.52
CA LEU A 194 -8.20 -33.79 16.01
C LEU A 194 -8.69 -34.05 14.58
N ASP A 195 -9.85 -33.50 14.20
CA ASP A 195 -10.50 -33.74 12.91
C ASP A 195 -10.24 -32.63 11.88
N GLN A 196 -9.44 -31.62 12.25
CA GLN A 196 -9.21 -30.45 11.41
C GLN A 196 -7.72 -30.20 11.19
N LEU A 197 -7.28 -30.30 9.93
CA LEU A 197 -5.94 -29.93 9.49
C LEU A 197 -6.03 -28.69 8.59
N LEU A 198 -5.34 -27.63 8.96
CA LEU A 198 -5.24 -26.41 8.17
C LEU A 198 -3.84 -26.30 7.59
N LEU A 199 -3.73 -26.36 6.27
CA LEU A 199 -2.49 -26.09 5.56
C LEU A 199 -2.40 -24.59 5.33
N VAL A 200 -1.30 -23.98 5.77
CA VAL A 200 -1.06 -22.54 5.67
C VAL A 200 0.14 -22.32 4.76
N CYS A 201 -0.09 -21.65 3.64
CA CYS A 201 0.96 -21.13 2.78
C CYS A 201 1.19 -19.67 3.15
N HIS A 202 2.32 -19.35 3.78
CA HIS A 202 2.74 -17.98 4.06
C HIS A 202 3.69 -17.52 2.98
N ILE A 203 3.38 -16.40 2.34
CA ILE A 203 4.16 -15.79 1.25
C ILE A 203 4.58 -14.39 1.69
N THR A 204 5.85 -14.03 1.56
CA THR A 204 6.39 -12.74 1.98
C THR A 204 7.54 -12.30 1.08
N GLY A 205 7.99 -11.05 1.21
CA GLY A 205 9.18 -10.54 0.53
C GLY A 205 8.99 -10.22 -0.94
N PHE A 206 7.75 -10.17 -1.44
CA PHE A 206 7.49 -9.90 -2.86
C PHE A 206 7.14 -8.44 -3.12
N TYR A 207 7.52 -7.97 -4.31
CA TYR A 207 7.15 -6.66 -4.86
C TYR A 207 7.22 -6.76 -6.39
N PRO A 208 6.27 -6.20 -7.16
CA PRO A 208 5.15 -5.32 -6.76
C PRO A 208 3.99 -6.04 -6.08
N ARG A 209 3.00 -5.27 -5.61
CA ARG A 209 1.84 -5.74 -4.84
C ARG A 209 1.02 -6.87 -5.52
N PRO A 210 0.74 -6.86 -6.84
CA PRO A 210 -0.12 -7.88 -7.46
C PRO A 210 0.53 -9.28 -7.49
N ILE A 211 -0.18 -10.27 -6.92
CA ILE A 211 0.27 -11.67 -6.83
C ILE A 211 -0.94 -12.61 -6.96
N SER A 212 -0.72 -13.83 -7.45
CA SER A 212 -1.74 -14.88 -7.52
C SER A 212 -1.28 -16.12 -6.74
N VAL A 213 -2.16 -16.67 -5.91
CA VAL A 213 -1.88 -17.83 -5.06
C VAL A 213 -3.02 -18.83 -5.20
N ALA A 214 -2.68 -20.09 -5.45
CA ALA A 214 -3.62 -21.19 -5.59
C ALA A 214 -3.11 -22.43 -4.84
N TRP A 215 -4.03 -23.28 -4.40
CA TRP A 215 -3.70 -24.61 -3.91
C TRP A 215 -3.95 -25.64 -5.01
N LEU A 216 -3.05 -26.60 -5.11
CA LEU A 216 -3.21 -27.79 -5.95
C LEU A 216 -3.39 -29.00 -5.04
N GLN A 217 -4.46 -29.77 -5.28
CA GLN A 217 -4.70 -31.09 -4.71
C GLN A 217 -4.47 -32.11 -5.82
N ASP A 218 -3.48 -32.99 -5.67
CA ASP A 218 -3.09 -33.99 -6.68
C ASP A 218 -2.87 -33.39 -8.08
N GLY A 219 -2.28 -32.19 -8.11
CA GLY A 219 -1.99 -31.44 -9.32
C GLY A 219 -3.19 -30.69 -9.91
N GLN A 220 -4.40 -30.84 -9.35
CA GLN A 220 -5.59 -30.10 -9.76
C GLN A 220 -5.82 -28.90 -8.86
N GLU A 221 -6.18 -27.76 -9.46
CA GLU A 221 -6.42 -26.53 -8.71
C GLU A 221 -7.70 -26.62 -7.87
N VAL A 222 -7.58 -26.28 -6.58
CA VAL A 222 -8.71 -26.25 -5.65
C VAL A 222 -9.56 -25.01 -5.97
N PRO A 223 -10.86 -25.16 -6.27
CA PRO A 223 -11.72 -24.02 -6.57
C PRO A 223 -11.98 -23.16 -5.33
N PRO A 224 -12.34 -21.89 -5.50
CA PRO A 224 -12.81 -21.05 -4.40
C PRO A 224 -13.97 -21.71 -3.64
N GLY A 225 -13.91 -21.69 -2.31
CA GLY A 225 -14.91 -22.34 -1.47
C GLY A 225 -14.61 -22.16 0.01
N PRO A 226 -15.49 -22.65 0.92
CA PRO A 226 -15.37 -22.43 2.36
C PRO A 226 -14.11 -23.04 2.98
N ALA A 227 -13.51 -24.04 2.34
CA ALA A 227 -12.25 -24.66 2.77
C ALA A 227 -11.01 -23.83 2.42
N LEU A 228 -11.11 -22.87 1.49
CA LEU A 228 -9.99 -22.07 1.00
C LEU A 228 -10.18 -20.60 1.37
N ASN A 229 -9.23 -20.05 2.11
CA ASN A 229 -9.24 -18.64 2.48
C ASN A 229 -7.86 -18.00 2.26
N THR A 230 -7.82 -16.92 1.48
CA THR A 230 -6.60 -16.15 1.25
C THR A 230 -6.75 -14.78 1.89
N SER A 231 -5.76 -14.38 2.70
CA SER A 231 -5.77 -13.09 3.39
C SER A 231 -5.65 -11.92 2.40
N SER A 232 -5.97 -10.72 2.88
CA SER A 232 -5.52 -9.51 2.21
C SER A 232 -4.00 -9.45 2.15
N ILE A 233 -3.49 -8.71 1.17
CA ILE A 233 -2.07 -8.40 1.03
C ILE A 233 -1.72 -7.30 2.04
N LEU A 234 -0.74 -7.58 2.88
CA LEU A 234 -0.25 -6.68 3.92
C LEU A 234 1.15 -6.15 3.58
N PRO A 235 1.46 -4.89 3.89
CA PRO A 235 2.80 -4.34 3.70
C PRO A 235 3.79 -4.87 4.75
N ASN A 236 5.06 -4.94 4.38
CA ASN A 236 6.20 -5.13 5.26
C ASN A 236 6.96 -3.81 5.44
N ALA A 237 7.76 -3.70 6.51
CA ALA A 237 8.57 -2.51 6.78
C ALA A 237 9.72 -2.31 5.78
N ASP A 238 10.10 -3.33 5.02
CA ASP A 238 11.14 -3.31 3.98
C ASP A 238 10.59 -2.96 2.58
N LEU A 239 9.38 -2.40 2.52
CA LEU A 239 8.68 -2.02 1.28
C LEU A 239 8.33 -3.22 0.39
N THR A 240 8.27 -4.44 0.94
CA THR A 240 7.71 -5.61 0.27
C THR A 240 6.32 -5.93 0.82
N TYR A 241 5.70 -6.98 0.30
CA TYR A 241 4.38 -7.44 0.72
C TYR A 241 4.40 -8.87 1.25
N GLN A 242 3.36 -9.20 2.02
CA GLN A 242 3.08 -10.54 2.50
C GLN A 242 1.59 -10.86 2.46
N LEU A 243 1.28 -12.15 2.40
CA LEU A 243 -0.07 -12.69 2.57
C LEU A 243 0.01 -14.15 3.04
N HIS A 244 -1.12 -14.71 3.47
CA HIS A 244 -1.23 -16.16 3.65
C HIS A 244 -2.47 -16.72 2.96
N SER A 245 -2.37 -17.96 2.49
CA SER A 245 -3.49 -18.74 1.99
C SER A 245 -3.64 -20.01 2.84
N VAL A 246 -4.85 -20.26 3.31
CA VAL A 246 -5.20 -21.38 4.19
C VAL A 246 -6.13 -22.32 3.46
N LEU A 247 -5.81 -23.61 3.48
CA LEU A 247 -6.66 -24.69 2.98
C LEU A 247 -7.00 -25.65 4.12
N ALA A 248 -8.28 -25.84 4.39
CA ALA A 248 -8.78 -26.86 5.31
C ALA A 248 -8.86 -28.21 4.59
N VAL A 249 -8.24 -29.23 5.17
CA VAL A 249 -8.18 -30.60 4.64
C VAL A 249 -8.50 -31.60 5.74
N ALA A 250 -8.86 -32.82 5.37
CA ALA A 250 -9.06 -33.88 6.35
C ALA A 250 -7.70 -34.48 6.75
N PRO A 251 -7.45 -34.74 8.04
CA PRO A 251 -6.23 -35.43 8.46
C PRO A 251 -6.12 -36.78 7.75
N HIS A 252 -4.95 -37.07 7.17
CA HIS A 252 -4.66 -38.35 6.51
C HIS A 252 -5.61 -38.72 5.35
N ASP A 253 -6.11 -37.73 4.60
CA ASP A 253 -6.95 -37.97 3.41
C ASP A 253 -6.19 -38.60 2.23
N GLY A 254 -4.85 -38.68 2.31
CA GLY A 254 -4.00 -39.33 1.32
C GLY A 254 -3.71 -38.48 0.09
N HIS A 255 -4.16 -37.22 0.07
CA HIS A 255 -3.93 -36.30 -1.02
C HIS A 255 -2.59 -35.57 -0.89
N SER A 256 -2.02 -35.21 -2.05
CA SER A 256 -0.87 -34.33 -2.14
C SER A 256 -1.32 -32.89 -2.30
N TYR A 257 -0.70 -31.98 -1.54
CA TYR A 257 -1.05 -30.56 -1.56
C TYR A 257 0.15 -29.70 -1.90
N VAL A 258 -0.04 -28.74 -2.81
CA VAL A 258 1.01 -27.80 -3.23
C VAL A 258 0.44 -26.38 -3.25
N CYS A 259 1.12 -25.45 -2.59
CA CYS A 259 0.86 -24.04 -2.78
C CYS A 259 1.58 -23.55 -4.03
N ARG A 260 0.83 -23.02 -5.01
CA ARG A 260 1.35 -22.44 -6.24
C ARG A 260 1.27 -20.92 -6.16
N VAL A 261 2.40 -20.26 -6.31
CA VAL A 261 2.52 -18.80 -6.30
C VAL A 261 2.96 -18.31 -7.67
N HIS A 262 2.19 -17.40 -8.25
CA HIS A 262 2.53 -16.69 -9.48
C HIS A 262 2.70 -15.21 -9.19
N HIS A 263 3.83 -14.66 -9.63
CA HIS A 263 4.21 -13.27 -9.40
C HIS A 263 5.11 -12.82 -10.55
N CYS A 264 5.02 -11.54 -10.96
CA CYS A 264 5.72 -11.06 -12.15
C CYS A 264 7.25 -11.18 -12.05
N SER A 265 7.82 -11.13 -10.85
CA SER A 265 9.27 -11.34 -10.63
C SER A 265 9.76 -12.76 -10.93
N LEU A 266 8.84 -13.72 -11.07
CA LEU A 266 9.13 -15.09 -11.50
C LEU A 266 9.06 -15.27 -13.04
N GLY A 267 8.70 -14.21 -13.78
CA GLY A 267 8.46 -14.27 -15.21
C GLY A 267 7.33 -15.24 -15.55
N THR A 268 7.63 -16.25 -16.39
CA THR A 268 6.66 -17.28 -16.79
C THR A 268 6.58 -18.47 -15.83
N ARG A 269 7.40 -18.47 -14.76
CA ARG A 269 7.46 -19.56 -13.78
C ARG A 269 6.48 -19.31 -12.63
N SER A 270 6.26 -20.37 -11.86
CA SER A 270 5.54 -20.31 -10.58
C SER A 270 6.39 -20.99 -9.51
N LEU A 271 6.31 -20.51 -8.27
CA LEU A 271 6.83 -21.25 -7.14
C LEU A 271 5.81 -22.33 -6.75
N LEU A 272 6.30 -23.55 -6.55
CA LEU A 272 5.51 -24.70 -6.11
C LEU A 272 6.07 -25.15 -4.76
N ILE A 273 5.27 -24.99 -3.71
CA ILE A 273 5.67 -25.27 -2.34
C ILE A 273 4.82 -26.44 -1.84
N PRO A 274 5.33 -27.69 -1.91
CA PRO A 274 4.60 -28.86 -1.46
C PRO A 274 4.45 -28.90 0.06
N TRP A 275 3.27 -29.29 0.54
CA TRP A 275 3.06 -29.71 1.92
C TRP A 275 3.69 -31.08 2.15
N GLY A 276 4.39 -31.26 3.28
CA GLY A 276 5.00 -32.54 3.65
C GLY A 276 6.47 -32.72 3.24
N ASN A 277 7.05 -31.79 2.47
CA ASN A 277 8.50 -31.73 2.22
C ASN A 277 9.14 -30.63 3.06
N SER A 278 9.08 -30.77 4.39
CA SER A 278 10.18 -30.26 5.21
C SER A 278 11.27 -31.31 5.07
N GLU A 279 12.38 -31.00 4.42
CA GLU A 279 13.54 -31.89 4.38
C GLU A 279 14.02 -32.14 5.82
N VAL A 280 13.43 -33.15 6.47
CA VAL A 280 14.15 -34.01 7.38
C VAL A 280 14.88 -35.01 6.50
N VAL A 281 15.88 -34.52 5.73
CA VAL A 281 17.00 -35.39 5.36
C VAL A 281 17.67 -35.68 6.69
N LEU A 282 17.21 -36.74 7.36
CA LEU A 282 17.90 -37.31 8.48
C LEU A 282 19.34 -37.55 8.01
N ILE A 283 20.28 -36.78 8.56
CA ILE A 283 21.71 -37.07 8.55
C ILE A 283 21.95 -38.30 9.46
N THR A 284 21.19 -39.37 9.26
CA THR A 284 21.42 -40.68 9.89
C THR A 284 22.41 -41.52 9.07
N GLY A 285 22.63 -41.19 7.80
CA GLY A 285 23.61 -41.87 6.94
C GLY A 285 25.07 -41.52 7.23
N LEU A 286 25.37 -40.27 7.60
CA LEU A 286 26.75 -39.81 7.79
C LEU A 286 27.35 -40.23 9.16
N MET A 287 26.54 -40.25 10.23
CA MET A 287 27.04 -40.67 11.55
C MET A 287 27.23 -42.19 11.67
N ALA A 288 26.39 -43.00 11.00
CA ALA A 288 26.57 -44.46 10.96
C ALA A 288 27.81 -44.87 10.14
N GLY A 289 28.09 -44.17 9.03
CA GLY A 289 29.30 -44.40 8.23
C GLY A 289 30.60 -44.05 8.96
N LEU A 290 30.60 -42.94 9.72
CA LEU A 290 31.76 -42.52 10.53
C LEU A 290 32.07 -43.50 11.68
N LEU A 291 31.05 -44.04 12.35
CA LEU A 291 31.24 -45.04 13.40
C LEU A 291 31.73 -46.39 12.86
N ALA A 292 31.22 -46.82 11.70
CA ALA A 292 31.68 -48.06 11.05
C ALA A 292 33.14 -47.93 10.56
N ALA A 293 33.53 -46.77 10.00
CA ALA A 293 34.92 -46.54 9.57
C ALA A 293 35.90 -46.53 10.74
N MET A 294 35.53 -45.97 11.90
CA MET A 294 36.37 -46.00 13.10
C MET A 294 36.49 -47.41 13.70
N ALA A 295 35.44 -48.23 13.64
CA ALA A 295 35.51 -49.62 14.10
C ALA A 295 36.43 -50.49 13.24
N ILE A 296 36.45 -50.28 11.91
CA ILE A 296 37.34 -51.01 10.99
C ILE A 296 38.81 -50.59 11.20
N ALA A 297 39.07 -49.31 11.47
CA ALA A 297 40.42 -48.82 11.76
C ALA A 297 40.97 -49.35 13.10
N ALA A 298 40.13 -49.58 14.11
CA ALA A 298 40.55 -50.12 15.41
C ALA A 298 40.85 -51.63 15.37
N MET A 299 40.36 -52.37 14.36
CA MET A 299 40.64 -53.81 14.19
C MET A 299 41.87 -54.10 13.33
N SER A 300 42.53 -53.07 12.79
CA SER A 300 43.66 -53.19 11.85
C SER A 300 45.00 -52.70 12.42
N VAL A 301 45.12 -52.59 13.76
CA VAL A 301 46.38 -52.32 14.49
C VAL A 301 46.71 -53.47 15.43
#